data_AF-A0A2H3CIW5-F1
#
_entry.id   AF-A0A2H3CIW5-F1
#
_cell.length_a   1.000
_cell.length_b   1.000
_cell.length_c   1.000
_cell.angle_alpha   90.00
_cell.angle_beta   90.00
_cell.angle_gamma   90.00
#
_symmetry.space_group_name_H-M   'P 1'
#
loop_
_entity.id
_entity.type
_entity.pdbx_description
1 polymer ?
#
loop_
_entity_poly.entity_id
_entity_poly.type
_entity_poly.pdbx_seq_one_letter_code
_entity_poly.pdbx_strand_id
1 'polypeptide(L)'
;IIQILKNVMLYFSCSMPNLAMVIPAVDYIDKILATATLNTVQFSVPICAALAVVKDTLNVYYNCTDESKVYHIAMILHSHHKLMYFHNAGWPILWINKVQEMLTKKFETKYKD
;
A
#
# COMPACT_ATOMS: atom_id res chain seq x y z
N ILE A 1 14.54 -10.11 -3.84
CA ILE A 1 14.09 -9.35 -2.64
C ILE A 1 14.85 -8.02 -2.54
N ILE A 2 16.18 -8.03 -2.31
CA ILE A 2 16.98 -6.80 -2.16
C ILE A 2 16.85 -5.83 -3.35
N GLN A 3 16.90 -6.34 -4.60
CA GLN A 3 16.74 -5.50 -5.79
C GLN A 3 15.38 -4.79 -5.84
N ILE A 4 14.32 -5.44 -5.37
CA ILE A 4 12.97 -4.86 -5.36
C ILE A 4 12.87 -3.77 -4.30
N LEU A 5 13.41 -4.02 -3.10
CA LEU A 5 13.50 -2.99 -2.06
C LEU A 5 14.27 -1.77 -2.56
N LYS A 6 15.40 -1.98 -3.24
CA LYS A 6 16.16 -0.90 -3.87
C LYS A 6 15.32 -0.13 -4.89
N ASN A 7 14.60 -0.81 -5.77
CA ASN A 7 13.76 -0.16 -6.79
C ASN A 7 12.64 0.68 -6.16
N VAL A 8 11.96 0.15 -5.13
CA VAL A 8 10.90 0.87 -4.41
C VAL A 8 11.47 2.08 -3.67
N MET A 9 12.61 1.93 -2.99
CA MET A 9 13.26 3.05 -2.31
C MET A 9 13.73 4.13 -3.28
N LEU A 10 14.31 3.74 -4.43
CA LEU A 10 14.70 4.69 -5.48
C LEU A 10 13.48 5.43 -6.02
N TYR A 11 12.37 4.73 -6.25
CA TYR A 11 11.12 5.34 -6.68
C TYR A 11 10.65 6.44 -5.71
N PHE A 12 10.68 6.16 -4.40
CA PHE A 12 10.30 7.15 -3.38
C PHE A 12 11.36 8.22 -3.08
N SER A 13 12.60 8.02 -3.55
CA SER A 13 13.68 9.01 -3.42
C SER A 13 13.68 10.05 -4.55
N CYS A 14 12.86 9.86 -5.60
CA CYS A 14 12.70 10.84 -6.68
C CYS A 14 11.92 12.08 -6.20
N SER A 15 12.10 13.22 -6.87
CA SER A 15 11.57 14.53 -6.45
C SER A 15 10.03 14.66 -6.40
N MET A 16 9.27 13.68 -6.91
CA MET A 16 7.81 13.64 -6.86
C MET A 16 7.30 12.24 -6.48
N PRO A 17 7.48 11.81 -5.22
CA PRO A 17 6.86 10.60 -4.75
C PRO A 17 5.35 10.84 -4.65
N ASN A 18 4.57 10.08 -5.41
CA ASN A 18 3.13 10.19 -5.38
C ASN A 18 2.58 9.45 -4.16
N LEU A 19 1.88 10.17 -3.27
CA LEU A 19 1.28 9.60 -2.07
C LEU A 19 0.36 8.41 -2.38
N ALA A 20 -0.29 8.43 -3.55
CA ALA A 20 -1.14 7.33 -4.02
C ALA A 20 -0.39 6.01 -4.27
N MET A 21 0.93 6.05 -4.40
CA MET A 21 1.75 4.89 -4.72
C MET A 21 2.34 4.21 -3.49
N VAL A 22 2.23 4.81 -2.30
CA VAL A 22 2.79 4.27 -1.07
C VAL A 22 2.15 2.93 -0.71
N ILE A 23 0.82 2.87 -0.60
CA ILE A 23 0.10 1.62 -0.28
C ILE A 23 0.34 0.54 -1.36
N PRO A 24 0.21 0.83 -2.68
CA PRO A 24 0.54 -0.14 -3.72
C PRO A 24 1.98 -0.68 -3.69
N ALA A 25 2.95 0.17 -3.36
CA ALA A 25 4.33 -0.27 -3.25
C ALA A 25 4.55 -1.17 -2.03
N VAL A 26 3.89 -0.87 -0.91
CA VAL A 26 3.91 -1.71 0.29
C VAL A 26 3.21 -3.05 0.04
N ASP A 27 2.02 -3.05 -0.58
CA ASP A 27 1.29 -4.28 -0.98
C ASP A 27 2.16 -5.17 -1.88
N TYR A 28 2.89 -4.56 -2.81
CA TYR A 28 3.81 -5.28 -3.69
C TYR A 28 4.98 -5.93 -2.92
N ILE A 29 5.60 -5.18 -2.00
CA ILE A 29 6.67 -5.70 -1.14
C ILE A 29 6.14 -6.84 -0.26
N ASP A 30 4.98 -6.66 0.38
CA ASP A 30 4.40 -7.69 1.27
C ASP A 30 4.13 -8.99 0.52
N LYS A 31 3.55 -8.92 -0.68
CA LYS A 31 3.31 -10.09 -1.53
C LYS A 31 4.61 -10.84 -1.83
N ILE A 32 5.69 -10.12 -2.12
CA ILE A 32 6.99 -10.73 -2.41
C ILE A 32 7.60 -11.35 -1.15
N LEU A 33 7.54 -10.66 -0.01
CA LEU A 33 8.02 -11.19 1.26
C LEU A 33 7.24 -12.44 1.66
N ALA A 34 5.91 -12.41 1.59
CA ALA A 34 5.06 -13.56 1.87
C ALA A 34 5.42 -14.77 0.97
N THR A 35 5.60 -14.54 -0.33
CA THR A 35 6.01 -15.58 -1.28
C THR A 35 7.40 -16.13 -0.95
N ALA A 36 8.35 -15.27 -0.61
CA ALA A 36 9.71 -15.67 -0.26
C ALA A 36 9.78 -16.47 1.06
N THR A 37 8.98 -16.09 2.06
CA THR A 37 8.95 -16.75 3.37
C THR A 37 8.38 -18.18 3.27
N LEU A 38 7.46 -18.40 2.33
CA LEU A 38 6.90 -19.73 2.05
C LEU A 38 7.84 -20.62 1.23
N ASN A 39 8.82 -20.05 0.53
CA ASN A 39 9.79 -20.80 -0.27
C ASN A 39 11.00 -21.25 0.57
N THR A 40 10.75 -22.16 1.51
CA THR A 40 11.75 -22.71 2.44
C THR A 40 12.85 -23.54 1.76
N VAL A 41 12.66 -23.91 0.49
CA VAL A 41 13.65 -24.63 -0.33
C VAL A 41 14.76 -23.69 -0.81
N GLN A 42 14.48 -22.39 -0.94
CA GLN A 42 15.39 -21.43 -1.57
C GLN A 42 16.23 -20.61 -0.56
N PHE A 43 15.80 -20.51 0.71
CA PHE A 43 16.42 -19.65 1.71
C PHE A 43 16.79 -20.41 2.98
N SER A 44 17.92 -20.05 3.59
CA SER A 44 18.35 -20.61 4.87
C SER A 44 17.50 -20.08 6.03
N VAL A 45 17.49 -20.82 7.15
CA VAL A 45 16.73 -20.45 8.37
C VAL A 45 16.98 -19.00 8.83
N PRO A 46 18.22 -18.49 8.88
CA PRO A 46 18.47 -17.09 9.26
C PRO A 46 17.86 -16.07 8.29
N ILE A 47 17.84 -16.38 6.98
CA ILE A 47 17.25 -15.51 5.97
C ILE A 47 15.72 -15.48 6.13
N CYS A 48 15.09 -16.64 6.36
CA CYS A 48 13.65 -16.69 6.64
C CYS A 48 13.27 -15.91 7.90
N ALA A 49 14.07 -16.01 8.97
CA ALA A 49 13.87 -15.22 10.19
C ALA A 49 14.00 -13.72 9.92
N ALA A 50 15.01 -13.30 9.15
CA ALA A 50 15.17 -11.89 8.76
C ALA A 50 13.98 -11.40 7.91
N LEU A 51 13.47 -12.21 6.99
CA LEU A 51 12.30 -11.86 6.17
C LEU A 51 11.04 -11.69 7.01
N ALA A 52 10.83 -12.54 8.02
CA ALA A 52 9.72 -12.41 8.96
C ALA A 52 9.79 -11.08 9.72
N VAL A 53 10.96 -10.72 10.26
CA VAL A 53 11.16 -9.43 10.96
C VAL A 53 10.89 -8.24 10.04
N VAL A 54 11.35 -8.30 8.78
CA VAL A 54 11.08 -7.25 7.79
C VAL A 54 9.57 -7.13 7.52
N LYS A 55 8.85 -8.26 7.40
CA LYS A 55 7.40 -8.26 7.20
C LYS A 55 6.66 -7.65 8.39
N ASP A 56 7.03 -8.01 9.62
CA ASP A 56 6.43 -7.44 10.83
C ASP A 56 6.65 -5.92 10.90
N THR A 57 7.86 -5.47 10.56
CA THR A 57 8.18 -4.04 10.47
C THR A 57 7.34 -3.34 9.40
N LEU A 58 7.18 -3.96 8.23
CA LEU A 58 6.37 -3.42 7.13
C LEU A 58 4.90 -3.29 7.52
N ASN A 59 4.35 -4.25 8.27
CA ASN A 59 2.96 -4.22 8.75
C ASN A 59 2.69 -3.03 9.68
N VAL A 60 3.67 -2.62 10.50
CA VAL A 60 3.54 -1.42 11.35
C VAL A 60 3.33 -0.17 10.47
N TYR A 61 4.17 -0.01 9.45
CA TYR A 61 4.02 1.11 8.51
C TYR A 61 2.73 1.02 7.71
N TYR A 62 2.32 -0.18 7.30
CA TYR A 62 1.07 -0.41 6.60
C TYR A 62 -0.13 0.09 7.41
N ASN A 63 -0.23 -0.33 8.68
CA ASN A 63 -1.29 0.11 9.58
C ASN A 63 -1.31 1.63 9.72
N CYS A 64 -0.15 2.28 9.91
CA CYS A 64 -0.09 3.74 9.99
C CYS A 64 -0.57 4.44 8.69
N THR A 65 -0.24 3.88 7.52
CA THR A 65 -0.68 4.45 6.24
C THR A 65 -2.16 4.18 5.96
N ASP A 66 -2.69 3.03 6.38
CA ASP A 66 -4.09 2.68 6.21
C ASP A 66 -5.01 3.43 7.19
N GLU A 67 -4.54 3.79 8.38
CA GLU A 67 -5.33 4.65 9.28
C GLU A 67 -5.46 6.09 8.74
N SER A 68 -4.59 6.50 7.82
CA SER A 68 -4.54 7.85 7.29
C SER A 68 -5.40 8.04 6.04
N LYS A 69 -6.51 8.76 6.23
CA LYS A 69 -7.43 9.19 5.16
C LYS A 69 -6.75 9.89 3.99
N VAL A 70 -5.61 10.54 4.22
CA VAL A 70 -4.88 11.29 3.19
C VAL A 70 -4.36 10.35 2.10
N TYR A 71 -3.86 9.17 2.48
CA TYR A 71 -3.39 8.16 1.52
C TYR A 71 -4.55 7.62 0.70
N HIS A 72 -5.68 7.31 1.32
CA HIS A 72 -6.86 6.80 0.61
C HIS A 72 -7.44 7.83 -0.36
N ILE A 73 -7.55 9.10 0.05
CA ILE A 73 -8.02 10.18 -0.81
C ILE A 73 -7.07 10.35 -2.01
N ALA A 74 -5.75 10.35 -1.78
CA ALA A 74 -4.77 10.44 -2.85
C ALA A 74 -4.89 9.29 -3.85
N MET A 75 -5.12 8.06 -3.37
CA MET A 75 -5.33 6.89 -4.21
C MET A 75 -6.62 6.96 -5.05
N ILE A 76 -7.73 7.40 -4.45
CA ILE A 76 -9.01 7.52 -5.17
C ILE A 76 -8.95 8.62 -6.23
N LEU A 77 -8.30 9.74 -5.92
CA LEU A 77 -8.09 10.85 -6.85
C LEU A 77 -7.06 10.53 -7.94
N HIS A 78 -6.30 9.44 -7.80
CA HIS A 78 -5.33 9.04 -8.81
C HIS A 78 -6.00 8.52 -10.07
N SER A 79 -5.67 9.13 -11.20
CA SER A 79 -6.27 8.87 -12.53
C SER A 79 -6.25 7.40 -12.95
N HIS A 80 -5.22 6.65 -12.55
CA HIS A 80 -5.02 5.25 -12.91
C HIS A 80 -5.54 4.23 -11.87
N HIS A 81 -5.66 4.59 -10.58
CA HIS A 81 -6.01 3.63 -9.52
C HIS A 81 -7.51 3.63 -9.22
N LYS A 82 -8.15 4.82 -9.20
CA LYS A 82 -9.59 5.03 -8.90
C LYS A 82 -10.12 4.03 -7.85
N LEU A 83 -11.34 3.53 -8.00
CA LEU A 83 -11.91 2.49 -7.15
C LEU A 83 -11.50 1.07 -7.58
N MET A 84 -11.12 0.90 -8.86
CA MET A 84 -10.77 -0.41 -9.44
C MET A 84 -9.55 -1.04 -8.75
N TYR A 85 -8.56 -0.26 -8.35
CA TYR A 85 -7.41 -0.78 -7.62
C TYR A 85 -7.85 -1.51 -6.35
N PHE A 86 -8.71 -0.89 -5.54
CA PHE A 86 -9.16 -1.47 -4.27
C PHE A 86 -9.96 -2.75 -4.47
N HIS A 87 -10.79 -2.81 -5.51
CA HIS A 87 -11.48 -4.05 -5.89
C HIS A 87 -10.48 -5.15 -6.27
N ASN A 88 -9.50 -4.84 -7.11
CA ASN A 88 -8.52 -5.81 -7.60
C ASN A 88 -7.55 -6.26 -6.48
N ALA A 89 -7.24 -5.38 -5.54
CA ALA A 89 -6.42 -5.67 -4.38
C ALA A 89 -7.19 -6.42 -3.27
N GLY A 90 -8.49 -6.71 -3.47
CA GLY A 90 -9.29 -7.50 -2.53
C GLY A 90 -9.70 -6.75 -1.26
N TRP A 91 -9.72 -5.42 -1.30
CA TRP A 91 -10.11 -4.62 -0.14
C TRP A 91 -11.59 -4.79 0.19
N PRO A 92 -12.00 -4.71 1.47
CA PRO A 92 -13.40 -4.87 1.86
C PRO A 92 -14.30 -3.85 1.17
N ILE A 93 -15.38 -4.30 0.53
CA ILE A 93 -16.28 -3.40 -0.20
C ILE A 93 -16.94 -2.34 0.70
N LEU A 94 -17.20 -2.71 1.96
CA LEU A 94 -17.70 -1.79 2.99
C LEU A 94 -16.72 -0.64 3.24
N TRP A 95 -15.42 -0.93 3.20
CA TRP A 95 -14.37 0.08 3.35
C TRP A 95 -14.35 1.00 2.12
N ILE A 96 -14.44 0.45 0.91
CA ILE A 96 -14.43 1.24 -0.34
C ILE A 96 -15.61 2.22 -0.35
N ASN A 97 -16.80 1.73 0.01
CA ASN A 97 -18.01 2.54 0.10
C ASN A 97 -17.88 3.66 1.13
N LYS A 98 -17.29 3.36 2.30
CA LYS A 98 -17.08 4.35 3.37
C LYS A 98 -16.16 5.48 2.92
N VAL A 99 -15.04 5.16 2.26
CA VAL A 99 -14.12 6.20 1.78
C VAL A 99 -14.78 7.04 0.68
N GLN A 100 -15.51 6.42 -0.25
CA GLN A 100 -16.27 7.14 -1.29
C GLN A 100 -17.30 8.09 -0.68
N GLU A 101 -18.11 7.64 0.28
CA GLU A 101 -19.09 8.46 0.98
C GLU A 101 -18.43 9.66 1.66
N MET A 102 -17.33 9.43 2.37
CA MET A 102 -16.57 10.50 3.03
C MET A 102 -16.03 11.54 2.05
N LEU A 103 -15.55 11.10 0.88
CA LEU A 103 -14.98 11.95 -0.15
C LEU A 103 -16.07 12.79 -0.83
N THR A 104 -17.21 12.17 -1.16
CA THR A 104 -18.40 12.87 -1.66
C THR A 104 -18.88 13.91 -0.65
N LYS A 105 -19.07 13.55 0.62
CA LYS A 105 -19.48 14.50 1.67
C LYS A 105 -18.51 15.68 1.79
N LYS A 106 -17.20 15.43 1.76
CA LYS A 106 -16.17 16.48 1.85
C LYS A 106 -16.21 17.42 0.64
N PHE A 107 -16.43 16.88 -0.56
CA PHE A 107 -16.57 17.67 -1.77
C PHE A 107 -17.81 18.55 -1.72
N GLU A 108 -18.95 17.97 -1.34
CA GLU A 108 -20.21 18.70 -1.22
C GLU A 108 -20.13 19.84 -0.19
N THR A 109 -19.50 19.59 0.95
CA THR A 109 -19.34 20.60 2.02
C THR A 109 -18.42 21.76 1.61
N LYS A 110 -17.45 21.52 0.73
CA LYS A 110 -16.38 22.50 0.45
C LYS A 110 -16.53 23.23 -0.89
N TYR A 111 -17.21 22.63 -1.86
CA TYR A 111 -17.20 23.10 -3.25
C TYR A 111 -18.59 23.16 -3.92
N LYS A 112 -19.67 22.81 -3.21
CA LYS A 112 -21.04 22.83 -3.79
C LYS A 112 -21.76 24.17 -3.64
N ASP A 113 -21.04 25.20 -3.18
CA ASP A 113 -21.46 26.60 -3.20
C ASP A 113 -20.85 27.32 -4.41
#